data_AF-A0A9Q6IFE2-F1
#
_entry.id   AF-A0A9Q6IFE2-F1
#
_cell.length_a   1.000
_cell.length_b   1.000
_cell.length_c   1.000
_cell.angle_alpha   90.00
_cell.angle_beta   90.00
_cell.angle_gamma   90.00
#
_symmetry.space_group_name_H-M   'P 1'
#
loop_
_entity.id
_entity.type
_entity.pdbx_description
1 polymer ?
#
loop_
_entity_poly.entity_id
_entity_poly.type
_entity_poly.pdbx_seq_one_letter_code
_entity_poly.pdbx_strand_id
1 'polypeptide(L)'
;MSSTAPVGQLAYVLHSRAYRESSALVDFLTPQGRLRAVLRNARGKAGTLARPFVPLEVEFRGRGELKNVGRMESAGIASWLNGEALFSGLYLNELLIRLLPAEDPHPAVFDHYAATLLALAEGRPLEPLLRAFEWRLLDDLGYGFALDRDIHGAPIAADGLYRLQVDAGLEQVFLLQPGLFNGTELLAMAEADWSAPGALSAAKRLMRQALAVHLGGRPLVSRELFRKP
;
A
#
# COMPACT_ATOMS: atom_id res chain seq x y z
N MET A 1 -0.36 -3.98 40.31
CA MET A 1 -0.74 -3.84 38.89
C MET A 1 0.52 -3.52 38.11
N SER A 2 1.10 -4.50 37.42
CA SER A 2 2.39 -4.31 36.73
C SER A 2 2.16 -3.37 35.53
N SER A 3 2.64 -2.14 35.65
CA SER A 3 2.74 -1.19 34.54
C SER A 3 3.93 -1.62 33.69
N THR A 4 3.71 -2.57 32.78
CA THR A 4 4.70 -2.91 31.75
C THR A 4 5.01 -1.62 30.98
N ALA A 5 6.28 -1.21 30.97
CA ALA A 5 6.70 -0.10 30.15
C ALA A 5 6.29 -0.36 28.69
N PRO A 6 5.82 0.65 27.94
CA PRO A 6 5.48 0.45 26.54
C PRO A 6 6.73 -0.04 25.81
N VAL A 7 6.62 -1.19 25.14
CA VAL A 7 7.70 -1.76 24.34
C VAL A 7 7.76 -1.00 23.01
N GLY A 8 8.97 -0.68 22.56
CA GLY A 8 9.18 -0.08 21.24
C GLY A 8 8.77 -1.06 20.15
N GLN A 9 8.05 -0.56 19.14
CA GLN A 9 7.63 -1.36 17.99
C GLN A 9 8.07 -0.67 16.69
N LEU A 10 8.39 -1.49 15.69
CA LEU A 10 8.78 -1.00 14.37
C LEU A 10 7.62 -0.23 13.72
N ALA A 11 7.94 0.88 13.09
CA ALA A 11 6.96 1.73 12.45
C ALA A 11 7.51 2.50 11.25
N TYR A 12 6.62 2.84 10.33
CA TYR A 12 6.82 3.89 9.32
C TYR A 12 5.78 4.97 9.46
N VAL A 13 6.17 6.23 9.24
CA VAL A 13 5.22 7.34 9.13
C VAL A 13 4.53 7.26 7.77
N LEU A 14 3.21 7.11 7.75
CA LEU A 14 2.40 7.19 6.53
C LEU A 14 2.08 8.64 6.20
N HIS A 15 1.69 9.43 7.21
CA HIS A 15 1.31 10.83 7.05
C HIS A 15 1.44 11.59 8.37
N SER A 16 1.78 12.88 8.30
CA SER A 16 1.92 13.77 9.45
C SER A 16 1.28 15.12 9.15
N ARG A 17 0.52 15.66 10.10
CA ARG A 17 -0.13 16.98 9.98
C ARG A 17 -0.10 17.74 11.29
N ALA A 18 -0.04 19.07 11.20
CA ALA A 18 -0.09 19.94 12.38
C ALA A 18 -1.34 19.66 13.23
N TYR A 19 -1.18 19.67 14.55
CA TYR A 19 -2.25 19.42 15.50
C TYR A 19 -2.05 20.22 16.78
N ARG A 20 -2.97 21.15 17.08
CA ARG A 20 -2.82 22.12 18.17
C ARG A 20 -1.52 22.94 17.99
N GLU A 21 -1.11 23.71 19.00
CA GLU A 21 0.02 24.64 18.85
C GLU A 21 1.35 23.94 18.51
N SER A 22 1.79 22.98 19.34
CA SER A 22 3.14 22.39 19.26
C SER A 22 3.16 20.90 18.92
N SER A 23 2.03 20.30 18.57
CA SER A 23 1.92 18.86 18.31
C SER A 23 1.62 18.55 16.84
N ALA A 24 1.80 17.28 16.47
CA ALA A 24 1.38 16.74 15.18
C ALA A 24 0.53 15.49 15.40
N LEU A 25 -0.46 15.28 14.52
CA LEU A 25 -1.11 13.99 14.36
C LEU A 25 -0.32 13.20 13.32
N VAL A 26 0.09 12.01 13.69
CA VAL A 26 0.90 11.13 12.84
C VAL A 26 0.18 9.80 12.69
N ASP A 27 -0.03 9.42 11.43
CA ASP A 27 -0.52 8.10 11.03
C ASP A 27 0.70 7.20 10.77
N PHE A 28 0.77 6.05 11.43
CA PHE A 28 1.85 5.09 11.35
C PHE A 28 1.37 3.76 10.76
N LEU A 29 2.25 3.09 10.02
CA LEU A 29 2.15 1.66 9.72
C LEU A 29 3.05 0.91 10.70
N THR A 30 2.52 -0.14 11.31
CA THR A 30 3.26 -1.07 12.18
C THR A 30 2.91 -2.51 11.82
N PRO A 31 3.67 -3.52 12.25
CA PRO A 31 3.28 -4.93 12.05
C PRO A 31 1.92 -5.27 12.70
N GLN A 32 1.52 -4.52 13.72
CA GLN A 32 0.23 -4.65 14.42
C GLN A 32 -0.87 -3.77 13.80
N GLY A 33 -0.65 -3.26 12.59
CA GLY A 33 -1.62 -2.48 11.84
C GLY A 33 -1.36 -0.98 11.85
N ARG A 34 -2.37 -0.26 11.34
CA ARG A 34 -2.33 1.21 11.25
C ARG A 34 -2.68 1.83 12.61
N LEU A 35 -1.87 2.80 13.02
CA LEU A 35 -2.03 3.50 14.31
C LEU A 35 -2.01 5.01 14.08
N ARG A 36 -2.83 5.75 14.83
CA ARG A 36 -2.76 7.22 14.88
C ARG A 36 -2.30 7.67 16.25
N ALA A 37 -1.30 8.56 16.28
CA ALA A 37 -0.78 9.08 17.53
C ALA A 37 -0.49 10.58 17.49
N VAL A 38 -0.59 11.21 18.66
CA VAL A 38 -0.15 12.60 18.88
C VAL A 38 1.34 12.61 19.18
N LEU A 39 2.12 13.28 18.34
CA LEU A 39 3.50 13.63 18.59
C LEU A 39 3.57 15.02 19.22
N ARG A 40 4.00 15.11 20.48
CA ARG A 40 4.22 16.40 21.15
C ARG A 40 5.58 16.99 20.76
N ASN A 41 5.71 18.30 20.86
CA ASN A 41 6.94 19.03 20.51
C ASN A 41 7.41 18.72 19.07
N ALA A 42 6.46 18.63 18.14
CA ALA A 42 6.70 18.28 16.74
C ALA A 42 7.50 19.35 15.98
N ARG A 43 7.79 20.51 16.59
CA ARG A 43 8.71 21.53 16.05
C ARG A 43 10.18 21.27 16.40
N GLY A 44 10.47 20.31 17.28
CA GLY A 44 11.82 19.96 17.72
C GLY A 44 12.40 18.72 17.02
N LYS A 45 13.41 18.09 17.63
CA LYS A 45 14.09 16.88 17.12
C LYS A 45 13.13 15.73 16.80
N ALA A 46 12.06 15.56 17.58
CA ALA A 46 11.09 14.51 17.32
C ALA A 46 10.32 14.75 16.00
N GLY A 47 10.07 16.01 15.64
CA GLY A 47 9.43 16.37 14.37
C GLY A 47 10.25 16.02 13.14
N THR A 48 11.59 16.10 13.23
CA THR A 48 12.47 15.79 12.09
C THR A 48 12.49 14.29 11.75
N LEU A 49 12.15 13.43 12.72
CA LEU A 49 11.98 11.99 12.54
C LEU A 49 10.59 11.62 12.01
N ALA A 50 9.58 12.46 12.22
CA ALA A 50 8.19 12.22 11.82
C ALA A 50 7.95 12.47 10.32
N ARG A 51 8.76 11.84 9.47
CA ARG A 51 8.71 11.92 8.01
C ARG A 51 8.57 10.53 7.39
N PRO A 52 7.95 10.41 6.21
CA PRO A 52 7.79 9.13 5.52
C PRO A 52 9.11 8.45 5.18
N PHE A 53 9.03 7.14 4.92
CA PHE A 53 10.11 6.30 4.37
C PHE A 53 11.34 6.12 5.27
N VAL A 54 11.21 6.45 6.56
CA VAL A 54 12.22 6.17 7.58
C VAL A 54 11.73 5.01 8.45
N PRO A 55 12.50 3.92 8.60
CA PRO A 55 12.20 2.90 9.59
C PRO A 55 12.43 3.46 11.00
N LEU A 56 11.42 3.35 11.85
CA LEU A 56 11.43 3.87 13.21
C LEU A 56 11.18 2.76 14.22
N GLU A 57 11.67 2.94 15.44
CA GLU A 57 11.19 2.24 16.63
C GLU A 57 10.42 3.26 17.48
N VAL A 58 9.15 2.97 17.77
CA VAL A 58 8.23 3.92 18.41
C VAL A 58 7.51 3.27 19.58
N GLU A 59 7.50 3.95 20.73
CA GLU A 59 6.61 3.62 21.84
C GLU A 59 5.26 4.32 21.66
N PHE A 60 4.17 3.57 21.75
CA PHE A 60 2.81 4.11 21.74
C PHE A 60 2.18 3.99 23.13
N ARG A 61 1.52 5.06 23.59
CA ARG A 61 0.86 5.12 24.91
C ARG A 61 -0.62 5.48 24.77
N GLY A 62 -1.46 4.82 25.56
CA GLY A 62 -2.91 5.07 25.62
C GLY A 62 -3.73 3.88 25.14
N ARG A 63 -5.00 3.82 25.57
CA ARG A 63 -5.91 2.69 25.27
C ARG A 63 -6.97 2.99 24.20
N GLY A 64 -7.20 4.26 23.86
CA GLY A 64 -8.15 4.63 22.80
C GLY A 64 -7.53 4.58 21.40
N GLU A 65 -8.33 4.91 20.38
CA GLU A 65 -7.90 4.94 18.96
C GLU A 65 -6.80 5.97 18.68
N LEU A 66 -6.79 7.08 19.44
CA LEU A 66 -5.74 8.09 19.37
C LEU A 66 -4.72 7.86 20.48
N LYS A 67 -3.53 7.38 20.12
CA LYS A 67 -2.41 7.17 21.04
C LYS A 67 -1.59 8.47 21.23
N ASN A 68 -0.62 8.44 22.14
CA ASN A 68 0.46 9.42 22.21
C ASN A 68 1.78 8.75 21.87
N VAL A 69 2.65 9.44 21.14
CA VAL A 69 4.02 9.00 20.90
C VAL A 69 4.83 9.16 22.19
N GLY A 70 5.48 8.10 22.63
CA GLY A 70 6.49 8.08 23.69
C GLY A 70 7.89 8.35 23.12
N ARG A 71 8.80 7.39 23.28
CA ARG A 71 10.09 7.42 22.57
C ARG A 71 9.90 7.13 21.09
N MET A 72 10.69 7.80 20.25
CA MET A 72 10.74 7.59 18.80
C MET A 72 12.18 7.76 18.31
N GLU A 73 12.73 6.71 17.71
CA GLU A 73 14.12 6.65 17.26
C GLU A 73 14.19 6.02 15.87
N SER A 74 15.28 6.29 15.13
CA SER A 74 15.52 5.65 13.83
C SER A 74 15.96 4.21 14.06
N ALA A 75 15.27 3.25 13.46
CA ALA A 75 15.60 1.83 13.55
C ALA A 75 16.45 1.33 12.36
N GLY A 76 16.72 2.20 11.38
CA GLY A 76 17.51 1.86 10.20
C GLY A 76 17.77 3.06 9.29
N ILE A 77 18.15 2.76 8.05
CA ILE A 77 18.48 3.76 7.03
C ILE A 77 17.19 4.20 6.32
N ALA A 78 17.04 5.50 6.13
CA ALA A 78 15.93 6.07 5.37
C ALA A 78 16.03 5.71 3.88
N SER A 79 14.91 5.35 3.26
CA SER A 79 14.82 5.20 1.81
C SER A 79 14.71 6.59 1.17
N TRP A 80 15.74 6.98 0.41
CA TRP A 80 15.78 8.26 -0.28
C TRP A 80 15.06 8.18 -1.63
N LEU A 81 13.78 8.55 -1.64
CA LEU A 81 12.96 8.57 -2.83
C LEU A 81 12.93 9.96 -3.48
N ASN A 82 13.05 10.01 -4.80
CA ASN A 82 12.99 11.23 -5.59
C ASN A 82 12.14 11.03 -6.87
N GLY A 83 11.72 12.13 -7.50
CA GLY A 83 10.93 12.09 -8.74
C GLY A 83 9.68 11.20 -8.65
N GLU A 84 9.47 10.35 -9.65
CA GLU A 84 8.34 9.42 -9.69
C GLU A 84 8.39 8.34 -8.60
N ALA A 85 9.57 7.97 -8.12
CA ALA A 85 9.69 7.02 -7.00
C ALA A 85 9.15 7.63 -5.69
N LEU A 86 9.35 8.93 -5.48
CA LEU A 86 8.76 9.65 -4.35
C LEU A 86 7.22 9.64 -4.43
N PHE A 87 6.66 9.95 -5.61
CA PHE A 87 5.21 9.93 -5.80
C PHE A 87 4.64 8.52 -5.65
N SER A 88 5.39 7.50 -6.08
CA SER A 88 5.06 6.09 -5.90
C SER A 88 5.02 5.71 -4.41
N GLY A 89 6.01 6.11 -3.61
CA GLY A 89 5.99 5.89 -2.17
C GLY A 89 4.81 6.58 -1.47
N LEU A 90 4.48 7.82 -1.87
CA LEU A 90 3.31 8.54 -1.34
C LEU A 90 2.00 7.89 -1.76
N TYR A 91 1.92 7.32 -2.96
CA TYR A 91 0.79 6.52 -3.42
C TYR A 91 0.59 5.28 -2.53
N LEU A 92 1.65 4.55 -2.20
CA LEU A 92 1.57 3.43 -1.27
C LEU A 92 1.06 3.86 0.11
N ASN A 93 1.56 4.99 0.63
CA ASN A 93 1.09 5.53 1.91
C ASN A 93 -0.41 5.84 1.89
N GLU A 94 -0.90 6.46 0.80
CA GLU A 94 -2.32 6.79 0.67
C GLU A 94 -3.19 5.52 0.59
N LEU A 95 -2.76 4.50 -0.16
CA LEU A 95 -3.44 3.20 -0.19
C LEU A 95 -3.57 2.61 1.21
N LEU A 96 -2.46 2.53 1.96
CA LEU A 96 -2.43 1.98 3.31
C LEU A 96 -3.33 2.76 4.28
N ILE A 97 -3.32 4.09 4.21
CA ILE A 97 -4.19 4.95 5.04
C ILE A 97 -5.68 4.66 4.78
N ARG A 98 -6.04 4.40 3.52
CA ARG A 98 -7.42 4.24 3.09
C ARG A 98 -7.97 2.84 3.25
N LEU A 99 -7.12 1.83 3.08
CA LEU A 99 -7.54 0.43 3.00
C LEU A 99 -7.27 -0.33 4.30
N LEU A 100 -6.20 -0.02 5.03
CA LEU A 100 -5.90 -0.78 6.25
C LEU A 100 -6.82 -0.38 7.41
N PRO A 101 -7.44 -1.37 8.09
CA PRO A 101 -8.12 -1.13 9.35
C PRO A 101 -7.16 -0.59 10.41
N ALA A 102 -7.72 0.13 11.38
CA ALA A 102 -6.94 0.61 12.52
C ALA A 102 -6.68 -0.54 13.50
N GLU A 103 -5.46 -0.64 14.01
CA GLU A 103 -5.05 -1.63 15.02
C GLU A 103 -5.29 -3.10 14.62
N ASP A 104 -5.35 -3.40 13.32
CA ASP A 104 -5.47 -4.77 12.78
C ASP A 104 -4.13 -5.27 12.20
N PRO A 105 -3.56 -6.39 12.69
CA PRO A 105 -2.23 -6.83 12.29
C PRO A 105 -2.11 -7.27 10.81
N HIS A 106 -1.19 -6.63 10.09
CA HIS A 106 -0.81 -6.97 8.71
C HIS A 106 0.73 -7.02 8.55
N PRO A 107 1.43 -7.95 9.24
CA PRO A 107 2.90 -7.98 9.26
C PRO A 107 3.52 -8.25 7.88
N ALA A 108 2.87 -9.07 7.04
CA ALA A 108 3.35 -9.32 5.69
C ALA A 108 3.29 -8.06 4.80
N VAL A 109 2.25 -7.23 4.97
CA VAL A 109 2.15 -5.92 4.29
C VAL A 109 3.22 -4.96 4.81
N PHE A 110 3.51 -4.97 6.12
CA PHE A 110 4.60 -4.17 6.69
C PHE A 110 5.96 -4.52 6.06
N ASP A 111 6.31 -5.81 6.01
CA ASP A 111 7.57 -6.27 5.43
C ASP A 111 7.64 -5.98 3.93
N HIS A 112 6.53 -6.20 3.21
CA HIS A 112 6.46 -5.93 1.78
C HIS A 112 6.58 -4.42 1.49
N TYR A 113 5.96 -3.55 2.30
CA TYR A 113 6.12 -2.10 2.20
C TYR A 113 7.59 -1.69 2.35
N ALA A 114 8.28 -2.19 3.37
CA ALA A 114 9.70 -1.91 3.57
C ALA A 114 10.56 -2.35 2.37
N ALA A 115 10.32 -3.56 1.86
CA ALA A 115 11.00 -4.09 0.68
C ALA A 115 10.71 -3.24 -0.58
N THR A 116 9.47 -2.81 -0.80
CA THR A 116 9.10 -1.96 -1.93
C THR A 116 9.78 -0.59 -1.84
N LEU A 117 9.86 0.03 -0.66
CA LEU A 117 10.57 1.30 -0.48
C LEU A 117 12.07 1.18 -0.82
N LEU A 118 12.71 0.09 -0.40
CA LEU A 118 14.11 -0.18 -0.74
C LEU A 118 14.28 -0.33 -2.26
N ALA A 119 13.44 -1.15 -2.89
CA ALA A 119 13.47 -1.38 -4.33
C ALA A 119 13.23 -0.09 -5.15
N LEU A 120 12.34 0.79 -4.68
CA LEU A 120 12.11 2.11 -5.26
C LEU A 120 13.35 3.00 -5.12
N ALA A 121 14.01 2.98 -3.96
CA ALA A 121 15.23 3.75 -3.72
C ALA A 121 16.42 3.25 -4.57
N GLU A 122 16.45 1.96 -4.89
CA GLU A 122 17.42 1.33 -5.80
C GLU A 122 17.16 1.65 -7.29
N GLY A 123 16.06 2.34 -7.61
CA GLY A 123 15.72 2.70 -9.00
C GLY A 123 15.18 1.54 -9.84
N ARG A 124 14.65 0.48 -9.20
CA ARG A 124 13.99 -0.61 -9.94
C ARG A 124 12.71 -0.10 -10.64
N PRO A 125 12.24 -0.78 -11.69
CA PRO A 125 11.06 -0.36 -12.44
C PRO A 125 9.82 -0.15 -11.55
N LEU A 126 9.23 1.04 -11.62
CA LEU A 126 8.16 1.48 -10.72
C LEU A 126 6.88 0.65 -10.87
N GLU A 127 6.41 0.48 -12.11
CA GLU A 127 5.10 -0.14 -12.34
C GLU A 127 5.03 -1.59 -11.82
N PRO A 128 6.00 -2.49 -12.10
CA PRO A 128 6.03 -3.82 -11.50
C PRO A 128 5.97 -3.82 -9.97
N LEU A 129 6.76 -2.98 -9.31
CA LEU A 129 6.78 -2.88 -7.85
C LEU A 129 5.42 -2.44 -7.30
N LEU A 130 4.79 -1.46 -7.95
CA LEU A 130 3.47 -0.98 -7.55
C LEU A 130 2.40 -2.05 -7.78
N ARG A 131 2.44 -2.80 -8.89
CA ARG A 131 1.46 -3.87 -9.15
C ARG A 131 1.59 -5.00 -8.12
N ALA A 132 2.82 -5.43 -7.83
CA ALA A 132 3.08 -6.46 -6.84
C ALA A 132 2.59 -6.04 -5.45
N PHE A 133 2.85 -4.79 -5.05
CA PHE A 133 2.38 -4.27 -3.77
C PHE A 133 0.86 -4.21 -3.67
N GLU A 134 0.18 -3.69 -4.69
CA GLU A 134 -1.28 -3.61 -4.73
C GLU A 134 -1.93 -4.99 -4.67
N TRP A 135 -1.38 -5.95 -5.41
CA TRP A 135 -1.84 -7.33 -5.38
C TRP A 135 -1.72 -7.92 -3.98
N ARG A 136 -0.53 -7.79 -3.38
CA ARG A 136 -0.27 -8.32 -2.03
C ARG A 136 -1.16 -7.67 -0.99
N LEU A 137 -1.45 -6.37 -1.12
CA LEU A 137 -2.36 -5.66 -0.23
C LEU A 137 -3.80 -6.16 -0.37
N LEU A 138 -4.30 -6.39 -1.59
CA LEU A 138 -5.64 -6.95 -1.81
C LEU A 138 -5.75 -8.37 -1.26
N ASP A 139 -4.75 -9.21 -1.55
CA ASP A 139 -4.66 -10.59 -1.04
C ASP A 139 -4.70 -10.65 0.48
N ASP A 140 -3.88 -9.83 1.15
CA ASP A 140 -3.80 -9.76 2.61
C ASP A 140 -5.09 -9.22 3.26
N LEU A 141 -5.84 -8.37 2.56
CA LEU A 141 -7.16 -7.89 2.96
C LEU A 141 -8.31 -8.87 2.66
N GLY A 142 -8.01 -10.03 2.05
CA GLY A 142 -9.01 -11.03 1.68
C GLY A 142 -9.81 -10.70 0.42
N TYR A 143 -9.31 -9.76 -0.40
CA TYR A 143 -9.89 -9.36 -1.69
C TYR A 143 -9.08 -9.90 -2.89
N GLY A 144 -8.14 -10.82 -2.64
CA GLY A 144 -7.39 -11.50 -3.68
C GLY A 144 -8.29 -12.38 -4.56
N PHE A 145 -7.87 -12.58 -5.80
CA PHE A 145 -8.54 -13.48 -6.75
C PHE A 145 -7.50 -14.22 -7.60
N ALA A 146 -7.89 -15.25 -8.34
CA ALA A 146 -6.97 -15.96 -9.22
C ALA A 146 -6.73 -15.19 -10.52
N LEU A 147 -5.47 -15.17 -11.00
CA LEU A 147 -5.11 -14.65 -12.33
C LEU A 147 -4.96 -15.77 -13.37
N ASP A 148 -4.85 -17.01 -12.92
CA ASP A 148 -4.66 -18.23 -13.71
C ASP A 148 -5.96 -19.06 -13.82
N ARG A 149 -7.01 -18.69 -13.09
CA ARG A 149 -8.32 -19.34 -13.10
C ARG A 149 -9.46 -18.34 -13.13
N ASP A 150 -10.57 -18.74 -13.73
CA ASP A 150 -11.82 -17.99 -13.74
C ASP A 150 -12.67 -18.27 -12.48
N ILE A 151 -13.80 -17.57 -12.35
CA ILE A 151 -14.76 -17.71 -11.24
C ILE A 151 -15.41 -19.10 -11.14
N HIS A 152 -15.28 -19.93 -12.17
CA HIS A 152 -15.76 -21.31 -12.19
C HIS A 152 -14.62 -22.31 -11.92
N GLY A 153 -13.40 -21.82 -11.67
CA GLY A 153 -12.21 -22.63 -11.41
C GLY A 153 -11.53 -23.17 -12.68
N ALA A 154 -12.03 -22.82 -13.86
CA ALA A 154 -11.43 -23.21 -15.12
C ALA A 154 -10.13 -22.42 -15.37
N PRO A 155 -9.07 -23.04 -15.92
CA PRO A 155 -7.86 -22.30 -16.27
C PRO A 155 -8.14 -21.16 -17.26
N ILE A 156 -7.44 -20.05 -17.08
CA ILE A 156 -7.46 -18.94 -18.05
C ILE A 156 -6.86 -19.43 -19.38
N ALA A 157 -7.64 -19.32 -20.45
CA ALA A 157 -7.22 -19.62 -21.82
C ALA A 157 -6.51 -18.41 -22.41
N ALA A 158 -5.35 -18.61 -23.03
CA ALA A 158 -4.52 -17.52 -23.56
C ALA A 158 -5.27 -16.65 -24.59
N ASP A 159 -6.09 -17.27 -25.44
CA ASP A 159 -6.94 -16.63 -26.44
C ASP A 159 -8.32 -16.18 -25.90
N GLY A 160 -8.56 -16.38 -24.60
CA GLY A 160 -9.79 -15.99 -23.93
C GLY A 160 -9.89 -14.50 -23.61
N LEU A 161 -11.12 -14.05 -23.44
CA LEU A 161 -11.45 -12.70 -22.97
C LEU A 161 -12.13 -12.77 -21.61
N TYR A 162 -11.73 -11.88 -20.70
CA TYR A 162 -12.17 -11.92 -19.31
C TYR A 162 -12.63 -10.56 -18.81
N ARG A 163 -13.66 -10.55 -17.97
CA ARG A 163 -14.10 -9.38 -17.21
C ARG A 163 -13.79 -9.61 -15.74
N LEU A 164 -13.31 -8.58 -15.04
CA LEU A 164 -13.21 -8.61 -13.59
C LEU A 164 -14.59 -8.42 -12.96
N GLN A 165 -15.02 -9.40 -12.16
CA GLN A 165 -16.07 -9.27 -11.15
C GLN A 165 -15.37 -9.01 -9.82
N VAL A 166 -15.45 -7.78 -9.29
CA VAL A 166 -14.56 -7.35 -8.19
C VAL A 166 -14.66 -8.25 -6.95
N ASP A 167 -15.83 -8.77 -6.62
CA ASP A 167 -16.05 -9.63 -5.45
C ASP A 167 -15.87 -11.13 -5.74
N ALA A 168 -15.54 -11.53 -6.97
CA ALA A 168 -15.46 -12.94 -7.37
C ALA A 168 -14.17 -13.32 -8.12
N GLY A 169 -13.63 -12.44 -8.96
CA GLY A 169 -12.47 -12.70 -9.82
C GLY A 169 -12.78 -12.56 -11.30
N LEU A 170 -12.09 -13.33 -12.13
CA LEU A 170 -12.15 -13.22 -13.59
C LEU A 170 -13.27 -14.09 -14.14
N GLU A 171 -14.19 -13.51 -14.91
CA GLU A 171 -15.25 -14.25 -15.62
C GLU A 171 -14.94 -14.27 -17.12
N GLN A 172 -14.92 -15.46 -17.72
CA GLN A 172 -14.76 -15.57 -19.17
C GLN A 172 -15.99 -15.01 -19.90
N VAL A 173 -15.74 -14.23 -20.94
CA VAL A 173 -16.79 -13.70 -21.82
C VAL A 173 -16.48 -14.03 -23.27
N PHE A 174 -17.53 -14.17 -24.08
CA PHE A 174 -17.41 -14.54 -25.49
C PHE A 174 -17.76 -13.39 -26.45
N LEU A 175 -18.29 -12.29 -25.91
CA LEU A 175 -18.64 -11.10 -26.68
C LEU A 175 -17.71 -9.95 -26.31
N LEU A 176 -17.18 -9.28 -27.33
CA LEU A 176 -16.34 -8.13 -27.15
C LEU A 176 -17.13 -6.98 -26.51
N GLN A 177 -16.60 -6.44 -25.42
CA GLN A 177 -17.16 -5.29 -24.72
C GLN A 177 -16.02 -4.44 -24.11
N PRO A 178 -16.29 -3.19 -23.71
CA PRO A 178 -15.26 -2.36 -23.08
C PRO A 178 -14.74 -2.97 -21.76
N GLY A 179 -13.45 -2.80 -21.51
CA GLY A 179 -12.83 -3.13 -20.21
C GLY A 179 -12.33 -4.56 -20.04
N LEU A 180 -12.43 -5.42 -21.06
CA LEU A 180 -11.95 -6.80 -21.02
C LEU A 180 -10.43 -6.94 -20.93
N PHE A 181 -9.99 -8.06 -20.38
CA PHE A 181 -8.60 -8.47 -20.26
C PHE A 181 -8.36 -9.70 -21.13
N ASN A 182 -7.21 -9.75 -21.82
CA ASN A 182 -6.84 -10.92 -22.60
C ASN A 182 -6.20 -11.97 -21.69
N GLY A 183 -6.45 -13.24 -21.99
CA GLY A 183 -5.87 -14.34 -21.23
C GLY A 183 -4.34 -14.35 -21.24
N THR A 184 -3.71 -14.04 -22.37
CA THR A 184 -2.24 -13.88 -22.46
C THR A 184 -1.68 -12.87 -21.46
N GLU A 185 -2.34 -11.71 -21.33
CA GLU A 185 -1.92 -10.66 -20.40
C GLU A 185 -2.12 -11.11 -18.94
N LEU A 186 -3.22 -11.78 -18.64
CA LEU A 186 -3.54 -12.30 -17.30
C LEU A 186 -2.57 -13.39 -16.86
N LEU A 187 -2.25 -14.33 -17.75
CA LEU A 187 -1.27 -15.39 -17.50
C LEU A 187 0.14 -14.82 -17.29
N ALA A 188 0.54 -13.83 -18.10
CA ALA A 188 1.80 -13.13 -17.90
C ALA A 188 1.87 -12.43 -16.52
N MET A 189 0.77 -11.81 -16.09
CA MET A 189 0.67 -11.25 -14.74
C MET A 189 0.78 -12.30 -13.64
N ALA A 190 0.13 -13.46 -13.81
CA ALA A 190 0.18 -14.56 -12.86
C ALA A 190 1.62 -15.06 -12.64
N GLU A 191 2.42 -15.10 -13.72
CA GLU A 191 3.80 -15.59 -13.71
C GLU A 191 4.86 -14.53 -13.39
N ALA A 192 4.47 -13.29 -13.09
CA ALA A 192 5.47 -12.25 -12.83
C ALA A 192 6.08 -11.64 -14.10
N ASP A 193 5.62 -12.01 -15.30
CA ASP A 193 6.24 -11.64 -16.57
C ASP A 193 5.75 -10.27 -17.06
N TRP A 194 6.41 -9.23 -16.56
CA TRP A 194 6.16 -7.84 -16.96
C TRP A 194 6.76 -7.46 -18.32
N SER A 195 7.53 -8.36 -18.94
CA SER A 195 8.10 -8.15 -20.27
C SER A 195 7.11 -8.45 -21.40
N ALA A 196 6.08 -9.25 -21.10
CA ALA A 196 5.01 -9.57 -22.03
C ALA A 196 4.28 -8.30 -22.51
N PRO A 197 4.07 -8.14 -23.83
CA PRO A 197 3.35 -6.98 -24.37
C PRO A 197 1.96 -6.83 -23.76
N GLY A 198 1.63 -5.63 -23.31
CA GLY A 198 0.31 -5.31 -22.73
C GLY A 198 0.15 -5.68 -21.25
N ALA A 199 0.94 -6.61 -20.70
CA ALA A 199 0.77 -7.13 -19.33
C ALA A 199 0.76 -6.03 -18.25
N LEU A 200 1.71 -5.08 -18.29
CA LEU A 200 1.73 -3.97 -17.33
C LEU A 200 0.52 -3.04 -17.46
N SER A 201 0.10 -2.74 -18.68
CA SER A 201 -1.09 -1.90 -18.94
C SER A 201 -2.37 -2.59 -18.45
N ALA A 202 -2.50 -3.89 -18.72
CA ALA A 202 -3.58 -4.73 -18.22
C ALA A 202 -3.57 -4.77 -16.69
N ALA A 203 -2.43 -5.03 -16.04
CA ALA A 203 -2.30 -5.06 -14.59
C ALA A 203 -2.66 -3.71 -13.95
N LYS A 204 -2.24 -2.60 -14.55
CA LYS A 204 -2.57 -1.26 -14.08
C LYS A 204 -4.08 -0.99 -14.13
N ARG A 205 -4.74 -1.41 -15.20
CA ARG A 205 -6.20 -1.33 -15.33
C ARG A 205 -6.91 -2.25 -14.33
N LEU A 206 -6.46 -3.50 -14.21
CA LEU A 206 -7.05 -4.50 -13.33
C LEU A 206 -7.00 -4.05 -11.88
N MET A 207 -5.82 -3.65 -11.39
CA MET A 207 -5.66 -3.19 -10.01
C MET A 207 -6.43 -1.90 -9.74
N ARG A 208 -6.55 -1.01 -10.73
CA ARG A 208 -7.39 0.18 -10.59
C ARG A 208 -8.87 -0.19 -10.40
N GLN A 209 -9.37 -1.19 -11.14
CA GLN A 209 -10.75 -1.65 -11.00
C GLN A 209 -10.96 -2.35 -9.65
N ALA A 210 -10.06 -3.27 -9.28
CA ALA A 210 -10.13 -4.00 -8.01
C ALA A 210 -10.09 -3.06 -6.80
N LEU A 211 -9.11 -2.14 -6.74
CA LEU A 211 -8.98 -1.20 -5.62
C LEU A 211 -10.13 -0.18 -5.55
N ALA A 212 -10.77 0.17 -6.67
CA ALA A 212 -11.75 1.26 -6.71
C ALA A 212 -12.96 1.00 -5.81
N VAL A 213 -13.43 -0.25 -5.72
CA VAL A 213 -14.59 -0.61 -4.88
C VAL A 213 -14.27 -0.41 -3.39
N HIS A 214 -13.02 -0.67 -2.99
CA HIS A 214 -12.58 -0.55 -1.59
C HIS A 214 -12.13 0.87 -1.20
N LEU A 215 -11.67 1.68 -2.16
CA LEU A 215 -11.20 3.05 -1.91
C LEU A 215 -12.33 4.08 -1.73
N GLY A 216 -13.57 3.68 -2.00
CA GLY A 216 -14.75 4.54 -1.97
C GLY A 216 -14.76 5.61 -3.07
N GLY A 217 -15.74 6.52 -3.04
CA GLY A 217 -15.96 7.51 -4.10
C GLY A 217 -14.96 8.67 -4.18
N ARG A 218 -13.95 8.74 -3.28
CA ARG A 218 -12.96 9.83 -3.30
C ARG A 218 -11.75 9.42 -4.16
N PRO A 219 -11.29 10.25 -5.10
CA PRO A 219 -10.07 9.94 -5.85
C PRO A 219 -8.85 9.88 -4.93
N LEU A 220 -7.81 9.18 -5.38
CA LEU A 220 -6.49 9.19 -4.74
C LEU A 220 -5.75 10.48 -5.11
N VAL A 221 -5.37 11.25 -4.10
CA VAL A 221 -4.67 12.54 -4.26
C VAL A 221 -3.27 12.34 -4.81
N SER A 222 -2.59 11.28 -4.39
CA SER A 222 -1.25 10.91 -4.87
C SER A 222 -1.19 10.74 -6.39
N ARG A 223 -2.29 10.35 -7.05
CA ARG A 223 -2.35 10.26 -8.52
C ARG A 223 -2.22 11.61 -9.21
N GLU A 224 -2.59 12.70 -8.54
CA GLU A 224 -2.44 14.06 -9.09
C GLU A 224 -0.99 14.51 -9.13
N LEU A 225 -0.12 13.93 -8.29
CA LEU A 225 1.32 14.25 -8.27
C LEU A 225 2.02 13.84 -9.58
N PHE A 226 1.52 12.79 -10.23
CA PHE A 226 1.97 12.32 -11.55
C PHE A 226 1.40 13.15 -12.71
N ARG A 227 0.45 14.05 -12.46
CA ARG A 227 -0.26 14.83 -13.50
C ARG A 227 0.35 16.22 -13.73
N LYS A 228 1.56 16.49 -13.22
CA LYS A 228 2.20 17.79 -13.46
C LYS A 228 2.58 17.93 -14.96
N PRO A 229 2.39 19.14 -15.51
CA PRO A 229 2.44 19.42 -16.95
C PRO A 229 3.81 19.20 -17.57
#